data_AF-A0A5C7M8A8-F1
#
_entry.id   AF-A0A5C7M8A8-F1
#
_cell.length_a   1.000
_cell.length_b   1.000
_cell.length_c   1.000
_cell.angle_alpha   90.00
_cell.angle_beta   90.00
_cell.angle_gamma   90.00
#
_symmetry.space_group_name_H-M   'P 1'
#
loop_
_entity.id
_entity.type
_entity.pdbx_description
1 polymer ?
#
loop_
_entity_poly.entity_id
_entity_poly.type
_entity_poly.pdbx_seq_one_letter_code
_entity_poly.pdbx_strand_id
1 'polypeptide(L)' 'MDGVLVEAVSTVEMAEALRASGAVDDLLAQIDTGEVALTGEGGLLPGLIKLALERGLAAE' A
#
# COMPACT_ATOMS: atom_id res chain seq x y z
N MET A 1 -16.50 7.45 27.15
CA MET A 1 -15.93 6.68 26.02
C MET A 1 -16.21 7.49 24.78
N ASP A 2 -15.40 8.52 24.58
CA ASP A 2 -15.49 9.44 23.46
C ASP A 2 -15.02 8.72 22.21
N GLY A 3 -15.96 8.55 21.28
CA GLY A 3 -15.73 7.96 19.98
C GLY A 3 -14.72 8.83 19.24
N VAL A 4 -13.49 8.33 19.15
CA VAL A 4 -12.53 8.79 18.15
C VAL A 4 -13.17 8.52 16.81
N LEU A 5 -13.81 9.54 16.25
CA LEU A 5 -13.99 9.67 14.82
C LEU A 5 -12.56 9.67 14.29
N VAL A 6 -12.13 8.53 13.77
CA VAL A 6 -10.88 8.39 13.03
C VAL A 6 -11.00 9.37 11.88
N GLU A 7 -10.38 10.55 12.00
CA GLU A 7 -10.17 11.42 10.86
C GLU A 7 -9.51 10.56 9.78
N ALA A 8 -10.04 10.64 8.56
CA ALA A 8 -9.43 9.97 7.43
C ALA A 8 -7.98 10.44 7.36
N VAL A 9 -7.06 9.56 7.76
CA VAL A 9 -5.62 9.85 7.73
C VAL A 9 -5.32 10.38 6.34
N SER A 10 -4.74 11.58 6.28
CA SER A 10 -4.36 12.16 5.00
C SER A 10 -3.51 11.15 4.26
N THR A 11 -3.71 11.00 2.95
CA THR A 11 -2.89 10.09 2.13
C THR A 11 -1.39 10.38 2.29
N VAL A 12 -1.04 11.64 2.60
CA VAL A 12 0.31 12.07 2.94
C VAL A 12 0.77 11.50 4.29
N GLU A 13 -0.04 11.62 5.34
CA GLU A 13 0.29 11.11 6.68
C GLU A 13 0.42 9.58 6.68
N MET A 14 -0.43 8.88 5.92
CA MET A 14 -0.34 7.43 5.74
C MET A 14 0.98 7.06 5.05
N ALA A 15 1.37 7.78 3.98
CA ALA A 15 2.62 7.54 3.27
C ALA A 15 3.83 7.82 4.16
N GLU A 16 3.79 8.88 4.96
CA GLU A 16 4.85 9.20 5.93
C GLU A 16 4.95 8.15 7.03
N ALA A 17 3.82 7.64 7.55
CA ALA A 17 3.82 6.57 8.55
C ALA A 17 4.39 5.25 7.99
N LEU A 18 4.06 4.90 6.74
CA LEU A 18 4.60 3.73 6.04
C LEU A 18 6.10 3.87 5.76
N ARG A 19 6.57 5.09 5.49
CA ARG A 19 8.00 5.37 5.33
C ARG A 19 8.72 5.32 6.68
N ALA A 20 8.16 5.95 7.72
CA ALA A 20 8.74 5.99 9.05
C ALA A 20 8.84 4.59 9.70
N SER A 21 7.96 3.65 9.30
CA SER A 21 8.04 2.26 9.75
C SER A 21 9.15 1.45 9.07
N GLY A 22 9.79 1.99 8.03
CA GLY A 22 10.81 1.28 7.23
C GLY A 22 10.24 0.28 6.22
N ALA A 23 8.91 0.04 6.24
CA ALA A 23 8.28 -0.95 5.37
C ALA A 23 8.45 -0.61 3.87
N VAL A 24 8.44 0.69 3.53
CA VAL A 24 8.68 1.15 2.16
C VAL A 24 10.13 0.91 1.74
N ASP A 25 11.09 1.17 2.62
CA ASP A 25 12.51 0.98 2.32
C ASP A 25 12.85 -0.50 2.12
N ASP A 26 12.34 -1.39 2.98
CA ASP A 26 12.52 -2.84 2.86
C ASP A 26 11.89 -3.41 1.57
N LEU A 27 10.73 -2.88 1.18
CA LEU A 27 10.05 -3.27 -0.05
C LEU A 27 10.84 -2.85 -1.28
N LEU A 28 11.37 -1.63 -1.29
CA LEU A 28 12.20 -1.12 -2.38
C LEU A 28 13.51 -1.91 -2.51
N ALA A 29 14.14 -2.28 -1.40
CA ALA A 29 15.32 -3.13 -1.42
C ALA A 29 15.04 -4.50 -2.08
N GLN A 30 13.89 -5.13 -1.81
CA GLN A 30 13.49 -6.39 -2.46
C GLN A 30 13.20 -6.23 -3.96
N ILE A 31 12.73 -5.06 -4.39
CA ILE A 31 12.56 -4.74 -5.81
C ILE A 31 13.93 -4.61 -6.48
N ASP A 32 14.89 -3.94 -5.84
CA ASP A 32 16.23 -3.75 -6.36
C ASP A 32 17.02 -5.07 -6.48
N THR A 33 16.80 -6.03 -5.58
CA THR A 33 17.39 -7.38 -5.66
C THR A 33 16.69 -8.27 -6.69
N GLY A 34 15.54 -7.85 -7.22
CA GLY A 34 14.70 -8.64 -8.13
C GLY A 34 13.90 -9.75 -7.46
N GLU A 35 13.87 -9.78 -6.11
CA GLU A 35 13.03 -10.71 -5.35
C GLU A 35 11.54 -10.39 -5.53
N VAL A 36 11.21 -9.12 -5.72
CA VAL A 36 9.86 -8.64 -6.03
C VAL A 36 9.83 -8.02 -7.42
N ALA A 37 9.01 -8.58 -8.31
CA ALA A 37 8.71 -7.97 -9.59
C ALA A 37 7.79 -6.76 -9.42
N LEU A 38 8.27 -5.57 -9.77
CA LEU A 38 7.47 -4.34 -9.67
C LEU A 38 6.32 -4.31 -10.71
N THR A 39 6.59 -4.80 -11.91
CA THR A 39 5.70 -4.79 -13.08
C THR A 39 5.59 -6.19 -13.70
N GLY A 40 4.81 -6.32 -14.78
CA GLY A 40 4.57 -7.61 -15.45
C GLY A 40 3.41 -8.40 -14.84
N GLU A 41 3.11 -9.56 -15.41
CA GLU A 41 2.05 -10.43 -14.90
C GLU A 41 2.41 -10.94 -13.50
N GLY A 42 1.51 -10.72 -12.53
CA GLY A 42 1.77 -11.04 -11.12
C GLY A 42 2.70 -10.06 -10.39
N GLY A 43 3.12 -8.97 -11.04
CA GLY A 43 3.92 -7.92 -10.40
C GLY A 43 3.14 -7.15 -9.33
N LEU A 44 3.89 -6.48 -8.45
CA LEU A 44 3.36 -5.74 -7.31
C LEU A 44 2.35 -4.65 -7.72
N LEU A 45 2.70 -3.79 -8.70
CA LEU A 45 1.81 -2.69 -9.09
C LEU A 45 0.49 -3.20 -9.69
N PRO A 46 0.46 -4.14 -10.65
CA PRO A 46 -0.77 -4.76 -11.10
C PRO A 46 -1.57 -5.43 -9.97
N GLY A 47 -0.89 -6.08 -9.02
CA GLY A 47 -1.52 -6.71 -7.86
C GLY A 47 -2.23 -5.70 -6.94
N LEU A 48 -1.58 -4.58 -6.63
CA LEU A 48 -2.15 -3.50 -5.81
C LEU A 48 -3.36 -2.85 -6.49
N ILE A 49 -3.28 -2.58 -7.79
CA ILE A 49 -4.40 -2.03 -8.56
C ILE A 49 -5.58 -3.00 -8.53
N LYS A 50 -5.33 -4.30 -8.79
CA LYS A 50 -6.37 -5.32 -8.73
C LYS A 50 -7.02 -5.40 -7.35
N LEU A 51 -6.23 -5.41 -6.28
CA LEU A 51 -6.73 -5.43 -4.90
C LEU A 51 -7.60 -4.21 -4.61
N ALA A 52 -7.19 -3.01 -5.03
CA ALA A 52 -7.97 -1.79 -4.84
C ALA A 52 -9.30 -1.85 -5.60
N LEU A 53 -9.29 -2.34 -6.84
CA LEU A 53 -10.49 -2.49 -7.67
C LEU A 53 -11.45 -3.55 -7.11
N GLU A 54 -10.95 -4.69 -6.65
CA GLU A 54 -11.78 -5.75 -6.04
C GLU A 54 -12.44 -5.26 -4.74
N ARG A 55 -11.71 -4.49 -3.93
CA ARG A 55 -12.27 -3.88 -2.71
C ARG A 55 -13.26 -2.78 -3.01
N GLY A 56 -13.01 -1.97 -4.05
CA GLY A 56 -13.95 -0.94 -4.50
C GLY A 56 -15.24 -1.55 -5.06
N LEU A 57 -15.13 -2.62 -5.83
CA LEU A 57 -16.28 -3.34 -6.40
C LEU A 57 -17.08 -4.12 -5.33
N ALA A 58 -16.42 -4.67 -4.32
CA ALA A 58 -17.08 -5.34 -3.19
C ALA A 58 -17.73 -4.38 -2.18
N ALA A 59 -17.44 -3.08 -2.28
CA ALA A 59 -18.04 -2.05 -1.44
C ALA A 59 -19.39 -1.54 -1.97
N GLU A 60 -19.79 -1.95 -3.18
CA GLU A 60 -21.10 -1.65 -3.82
C GLU A 60 -22.13 -2.78 -3.64
#